data_AF-A0A7S1GBA6-F1
#
_entry.id   AF-A0A7S1GBA6-F1
#
_cell.length_a   1.000
_cell.length_b   1.000
_cell.length_c   1.000
_cell.angle_alpha   90.00
_cell.angle_beta   90.00
_cell.angle_gamma   90.00
#
_symmetry.space_group_name_H-M   'P 1'
#
loop_
_entity.id
_entity.type
_entity.pdbx_description
1 polymer ?
#
loop_
_entity_poly.entity_id
_entity_poly.type
_entity_poly.pdbx_seq_one_letter_code
_entity_poly.pdbx_strand_id
1 'polypeptide(L)'
;VLARSSALDEREMWLQQAAVGGRGPDDKIKILYKRMELQRRRAFYNQLLNALFMFLTFTHTAITVRVMQVFTCVDQDGGAYQTLKDDPTIRCFESSTHWILLIFAIFFMVVYVFGTPAFLVWKLYKMFERDEQHTRDNKAQMGYLFLKYKPQTFYWEAVVIARKSFVVIFRILTQDPRFHITQVFFTLLALMFFLGLHLSVKPYAEDRLNRLETVSLADNILVLVLALLYLNRGGDGSSDDLANVFAFMVIFIVVVAVVQLFAASAEEFTEMLPFLHHSHLKGLKDAARRNTSRALRQCLKFAKTEEDEAAAAGAGGRPGGSAPSRRRSSA
;
A
#
# COMPACT_ATOMS: atom_id res chain seq x y z
N VAL A 1 24.44 -14.44 -10.82
CA VAL A 1 25.47 -14.43 -11.90
C VAL A 1 24.94 -13.82 -13.20
N LEU A 2 23.75 -14.20 -13.69
CA LEU A 2 23.15 -13.64 -14.92
C LEU A 2 22.76 -12.14 -14.88
N ALA A 3 22.49 -11.56 -13.70
CA ALA A 3 22.24 -10.11 -13.57
C ALA A 3 23.53 -9.29 -13.35
N ARG A 4 24.64 -9.94 -13.01
CA ARG A 4 25.95 -9.29 -12.85
C ARG A 4 26.64 -9.15 -14.20
N SER A 5 26.42 -10.09 -15.13
CA SER A 5 26.92 -9.98 -16.51
C SER A 5 26.20 -8.88 -17.29
N SER A 6 24.87 -8.72 -17.16
CA SER A 6 24.14 -7.64 -17.88
C SER A 6 24.47 -6.23 -17.39
N ALA A 7 24.72 -6.05 -16.08
CA ALA A 7 25.10 -4.77 -15.51
C ALA A 7 26.57 -4.40 -15.77
N LEU A 8 27.46 -5.39 -15.90
CA LEU A 8 28.85 -5.18 -16.32
C LEU A 8 28.94 -4.86 -17.82
N ASP A 9 28.14 -5.54 -18.66
CA ASP A 9 28.04 -5.25 -20.09
C ASP A 9 27.52 -3.83 -20.36
N GLU A 10 26.48 -3.38 -19.65
CA GLU A 10 26.01 -1.99 -19.77
C GLU A 10 27.14 -1.02 -19.39
N ARG A 11 27.83 -1.24 -18.27
CA ARG A 11 28.85 -0.32 -17.76
C ARG A 11 30.09 -0.23 -18.67
N GLU A 12 30.52 -1.34 -19.25
CA GLU A 12 31.62 -1.40 -20.23
C GLU A 12 31.22 -0.77 -21.57
N MET A 13 29.99 -1.01 -22.03
CA MET A 13 29.43 -0.39 -23.23
C MET A 13 29.31 1.14 -23.08
N TRP A 14 29.00 1.63 -21.87
CA TRP A 14 28.99 3.07 -21.54
C TRP A 14 30.39 3.69 -21.47
N LEU A 15 31.40 2.96 -21.00
CA LEU A 15 32.79 3.44 -20.97
C LEU A 15 33.38 3.51 -22.38
N GLN A 16 33.09 2.53 -23.25
CA GLN A 16 33.49 2.58 -24.65
C GLN A 16 32.73 3.68 -25.43
N GLN A 17 31.43 3.88 -25.16
CA GLN A 17 30.67 4.98 -25.76
C GLN A 17 31.10 6.36 -25.25
N ALA A 18 31.51 6.50 -23.99
CA ALA A 18 32.00 7.76 -23.43
C ALA A 18 33.40 8.13 -23.93
N ALA A 19 34.23 7.13 -24.27
CA ALA A 19 35.59 7.34 -24.78
C ALA A 19 35.66 7.72 -26.27
N VAL A 20 34.65 7.41 -27.08
CA VAL A 20 34.72 7.52 -28.55
C VAL A 20 34.09 8.79 -29.14
N GLY A 21 33.35 9.60 -28.38
CA GLY A 21 32.63 10.74 -28.97
C GLY A 21 32.51 11.95 -28.07
N GLY A 22 33.09 13.07 -28.51
CA GLY A 22 32.82 14.41 -27.97
C GLY A 22 31.32 14.72 -28.10
N ARG A 23 30.55 14.41 -27.06
CA ARG A 23 29.09 14.60 -27.04
C ARG A 23 28.74 16.00 -26.53
N GLY A 24 28.05 16.75 -27.38
CA GLY A 24 27.58 18.11 -27.08
C GLY A 24 26.58 18.16 -25.91
N PRO A 25 26.35 19.37 -25.33
CA PRO A 25 25.45 19.57 -24.18
C PRO A 25 24.03 19.02 -24.39
N ASP A 26 23.53 19.03 -25.62
CA ASP A 26 22.16 18.60 -25.96
C ASP A 26 21.91 17.10 -25.78
N ASP A 27 22.91 16.25 -26.02
CA ASP A 27 22.78 14.81 -25.85
C ASP A 27 22.75 14.42 -24.37
N LYS A 28 23.47 15.14 -23.51
CA LYS A 28 23.40 14.96 -22.06
C LYS A 28 22.01 15.30 -21.53
N ILE A 29 21.36 16.34 -22.06
CA ILE A 29 20.00 16.74 -21.69
C ILE A 29 18.98 15.67 -22.10
N LYS A 30 19.09 15.11 -23.32
CA LYS A 30 18.21 14.01 -23.79
C LYS A 30 18.31 12.76 -22.92
N ILE A 31 19.53 12.37 -22.52
CA ILE A 31 19.74 11.21 -21.62
C ILE A 31 19.14 11.47 -20.24
N LEU A 32 19.32 12.68 -19.69
CA LEU A 32 18.72 13.09 -18.42
C LEU A 32 17.19 13.07 -18.47
N TYR A 33 16.59 13.60 -19.54
CA TYR A 33 15.14 13.55 -19.76
C TYR A 33 14.62 12.12 -19.82
N LYS A 34 15.29 11.25 -20.59
CA LYS A 34 14.92 9.83 -20.71
C LYS A 34 15.05 9.09 -19.38
N ARG A 35 16.08 9.40 -18.58
CA ARG A 35 16.26 8.85 -17.22
C ARG A 35 15.15 9.30 -16.28
N MET A 36 14.78 10.58 -16.31
CA MET A 36 13.67 11.13 -15.52
C MET A 36 12.32 10.49 -15.91
N GLU A 37 12.07 10.29 -17.20
CA GLU A 37 10.85 9.62 -17.67
C GLU A 37 10.78 8.15 -17.22
N LEU A 38 11.87 7.40 -17.36
CA LEU A 38 11.96 6.01 -16.90
C LEU A 38 11.77 5.91 -15.38
N GLN A 39 12.38 6.81 -14.61
CA GLN A 39 12.18 6.87 -13.15
C GLN A 39 10.73 7.18 -12.79
N ARG A 40 10.08 8.10 -13.50
CA ARG A 40 8.66 8.44 -13.28
C ARG A 40 7.74 7.25 -13.59
N ARG A 41 7.97 6.55 -14.70
CA ARG A 41 7.21 5.34 -15.08
C ARG A 41 7.40 4.21 -14.05
N ARG A 42 8.65 3.96 -13.61
CA ARG A 42 8.94 2.98 -12.55
C ARG A 42 8.25 3.36 -11.24
N ALA A 43 8.31 4.62 -10.82
CA ALA A 43 7.64 5.08 -9.61
C ALA A 43 6.12 4.91 -9.67
N PHE A 44 5.50 5.27 -10.79
CA PHE A 44 4.07 5.06 -11.01
C PHE A 44 3.68 3.58 -10.98
N TYR A 45 4.44 2.73 -11.66
CA TYR A 45 4.22 1.28 -11.66
C TYR A 45 4.36 0.67 -10.25
N ASN A 46 5.35 1.11 -9.48
CA ASN A 46 5.54 0.69 -8.10
C ASN A 46 4.38 1.12 -7.19
N GLN A 47 3.87 2.34 -7.36
CA GLN A 47 2.70 2.82 -6.63
C GLN A 47 1.46 2.00 -6.96
N LEU A 48 1.23 1.69 -8.24
CA LEU A 48 0.12 0.84 -8.66
C LEU A 48 0.22 -0.57 -8.07
N LEU A 49 1.41 -1.18 -8.13
CA LEU A 49 1.65 -2.49 -7.52
C LEU A 49 1.41 -2.46 -6.01
N ASN A 50 1.89 -1.45 -5.30
CA ASN A 50 1.67 -1.31 -3.86
C ASN A 50 0.19 -1.16 -3.51
N ALA A 51 -0.55 -0.33 -4.27
CA ALA A 51 -1.99 -0.17 -4.10
C ALA A 51 -2.74 -1.48 -4.37
N LEU A 52 -2.34 -2.21 -5.41
CA LEU A 52 -2.90 -3.54 -5.71
C LEU A 52 -2.63 -4.52 -4.57
N PHE A 53 -1.39 -4.58 -4.04
CA PHE A 53 -1.07 -5.43 -2.90
C PHE A 53 -1.87 -5.06 -1.65
N MET A 54 -1.98 -3.77 -1.34
CA MET A 54 -2.82 -3.26 -0.25
C MET A 54 -4.27 -3.71 -0.40
N PHE A 55 -4.83 -3.56 -1.59
CA PHE A 55 -6.20 -3.99 -1.87
C PHE A 55 -6.35 -5.50 -1.73
N LEU A 56 -5.42 -6.28 -2.26
CA LEU A 56 -5.45 -7.75 -2.18
C LEU A 56 -5.33 -8.23 -0.73
N THR A 57 -4.43 -7.68 0.08
CA THR A 57 -4.29 -8.10 1.50
C THR A 57 -5.43 -7.60 2.37
N PHE A 58 -6.00 -6.43 2.07
CA PHE A 58 -7.17 -5.90 2.77
C PHE A 58 -8.44 -6.72 2.50
N THR A 59 -8.69 -7.06 1.22
CA THR A 59 -9.86 -7.86 0.82
C THR A 59 -9.70 -9.36 1.12
N HIS A 60 -8.49 -9.79 1.49
CA HIS A 60 -8.15 -11.20 1.71
C HIS A 60 -9.12 -11.90 2.64
N THR A 61 -9.36 -11.32 3.82
CA THR A 61 -10.24 -11.90 4.83
C THR A 61 -11.69 -11.94 4.40
N ALA A 62 -12.20 -10.86 3.79
CA ALA A 62 -13.58 -10.78 3.36
C ALA A 62 -13.90 -11.83 2.28
N ILE A 63 -13.04 -11.96 1.29
CA ILE A 63 -13.19 -12.96 0.22
C ILE A 63 -13.00 -14.37 0.78
N THR A 64 -12.03 -14.59 1.67
CA THR A 64 -11.84 -15.91 2.31
C THR A 64 -13.11 -16.36 3.03
N VAL A 65 -13.78 -15.47 3.77
CA VAL A 65 -15.05 -15.82 4.42
C VAL A 65 -16.12 -16.22 3.40
N ARG A 66 -16.28 -15.45 2.30
CA ARG A 66 -17.29 -15.76 1.26
C ARG A 66 -17.02 -17.07 0.53
N VAL A 67 -15.79 -17.30 0.12
CA VAL A 67 -15.36 -18.56 -0.52
C VAL A 67 -15.67 -19.74 0.40
N MET A 68 -15.39 -19.57 1.68
CA MET A 68 -15.57 -20.63 2.65
C MET A 68 -17.03 -20.90 3.03
N GLN A 69 -17.90 -19.89 2.96
CA GLN A 69 -19.33 -20.05 3.23
C GLN A 69 -20.00 -21.06 2.29
N VAL A 70 -19.50 -21.21 1.07
CA VAL A 70 -20.00 -22.21 0.10
C VAL A 70 -19.90 -23.64 0.62
N PHE A 71 -18.95 -23.94 1.51
CA PHE A 71 -18.77 -25.27 2.11
C PHE A 71 -19.63 -25.49 3.37
N THR A 72 -20.52 -24.56 3.69
CA THR A 72 -21.27 -24.55 4.96
C THR A 72 -22.71 -25.01 4.72
N CYS A 73 -22.94 -26.32 4.80
CA CYS A 73 -24.25 -26.94 4.60
C CYS A 73 -24.90 -27.30 5.93
N VAL A 74 -26.22 -27.12 6.03
CA VAL A 74 -27.01 -27.40 7.24
C VAL A 74 -28.13 -28.38 6.88
N ASP A 75 -28.29 -29.41 7.70
CA ASP A 75 -29.36 -30.41 7.57
C ASP A 75 -30.74 -29.76 7.75
N GLN A 76 -31.66 -30.12 6.86
CA GLN A 76 -33.08 -29.76 6.94
C GLN A 76 -33.92 -31.03 7.18
N ASP A 77 -35.09 -30.86 7.80
CA ASP A 77 -36.10 -31.91 8.01
C ASP A 77 -35.52 -33.23 8.57
N GLY A 78 -34.76 -33.15 9.66
CA GLY A 78 -34.20 -34.32 10.33
C GLY A 78 -33.08 -35.05 9.55
N GLY A 79 -32.50 -34.42 8.53
CA GLY A 79 -31.41 -34.96 7.72
C GLY A 79 -31.82 -35.50 6.35
N ALA A 80 -33.04 -35.21 5.89
CA ALA A 80 -33.52 -35.65 4.58
C ALA A 80 -32.76 -35.00 3.41
N TYR A 81 -32.38 -33.73 3.57
CA TYR A 81 -31.55 -33.00 2.62
C TYR A 81 -30.78 -31.87 3.31
N GLN A 82 -29.75 -31.36 2.65
CA GLN A 82 -28.92 -30.27 3.15
C GLN A 82 -29.10 -29.02 2.30
N THR A 83 -29.14 -27.86 2.94
CA THR A 83 -29.17 -26.55 2.27
C THR A 83 -27.99 -25.70 2.68
N LEU A 84 -27.62 -24.77 1.80
CA LEU A 84 -26.54 -23.82 2.10
C LEU A 84 -26.97 -22.89 3.25
N LYS A 85 -26.10 -22.70 4.25
CA LYS A 85 -26.41 -21.90 5.44
C LYS A 85 -26.73 -20.44 5.12
N ASP A 86 -26.00 -19.86 4.17
CA ASP A 86 -26.14 -18.45 3.76
C ASP A 86 -27.35 -18.23 2.83
N ASP A 87 -27.76 -19.25 2.08
CA ASP A 87 -28.91 -19.21 1.16
C ASP A 87 -29.66 -20.55 1.16
N PRO A 88 -30.75 -20.66 1.96
CA PRO A 88 -31.52 -21.90 2.07
C PRO A 88 -32.24 -22.34 0.79
N THR A 89 -32.29 -21.50 -0.25
CA THR A 89 -32.91 -21.87 -1.53
C THR A 89 -32.05 -22.87 -2.33
N ILE A 90 -30.75 -22.95 -2.00
CA ILE A 90 -29.79 -23.80 -2.69
C ILE A 90 -29.63 -25.12 -1.91
N ARG A 91 -30.01 -26.23 -2.54
CA ARG A 91 -29.76 -27.58 -2.00
C ARG A 91 -28.31 -28.02 -2.25
N CYS A 92 -27.63 -28.42 -1.18
CA CYS A 92 -26.25 -28.90 -1.23
C CYS A 92 -26.17 -30.24 -1.97
N PHE A 93 -25.17 -30.38 -2.84
CA PHE A 93 -24.84 -31.56 -3.66
C PHE A 93 -25.92 -32.06 -4.64
N GLU A 94 -27.16 -31.59 -4.54
CA GLU A 94 -28.27 -31.93 -5.45
C GLU A 94 -28.45 -30.89 -6.56
N SER A 95 -28.31 -29.59 -6.24
CA SER A 95 -28.50 -28.52 -7.23
C SER A 95 -27.28 -28.32 -8.14
N SER A 96 -27.51 -28.11 -9.43
CA SER A 96 -26.44 -27.76 -10.40
C SER A 96 -25.75 -26.44 -10.02
N THR A 97 -26.50 -25.49 -9.45
CA THR A 97 -25.98 -24.23 -8.92
C THR A 97 -24.93 -24.45 -7.84
N HIS A 98 -25.17 -25.36 -6.88
CA HIS A 98 -24.22 -25.65 -5.82
C HIS A 98 -22.91 -26.24 -6.37
N TRP A 99 -22.98 -27.14 -7.35
CA TRP A 99 -21.78 -27.69 -8.00
C TRP A 99 -20.93 -26.62 -8.69
N ILE A 100 -21.57 -25.67 -9.39
CA ILE A 100 -20.88 -24.54 -10.01
C ILE A 100 -20.21 -23.68 -8.95
N LEU A 101 -20.94 -23.33 -7.88
CA LEU A 101 -20.40 -22.55 -6.76
C LEU A 101 -19.21 -23.25 -6.09
N LEU A 102 -19.27 -24.57 -5.93
CA LEU A 102 -18.21 -25.37 -5.32
C LEU A 102 -16.92 -25.36 -6.17
N ILE A 103 -17.04 -25.46 -7.50
CA ILE A 103 -15.89 -25.34 -8.41
C ILE A 103 -15.24 -23.96 -8.29
N PHE A 104 -16.04 -22.88 -8.30
CA PHE A 104 -15.53 -21.53 -8.11
C PHE A 104 -14.90 -21.35 -6.72
N ALA A 105 -15.53 -21.88 -5.67
CA ALA A 105 -15.01 -21.79 -4.31
C ALA A 105 -13.64 -22.50 -4.19
N ILE A 106 -13.49 -23.70 -4.76
CA ILE A 106 -12.19 -24.40 -4.78
C ILE A 106 -11.15 -23.59 -5.55
N PHE A 107 -11.49 -23.04 -6.72
CA PHE A 107 -10.57 -22.21 -7.50
C PHE A 107 -10.08 -20.99 -6.71
N PHE A 108 -11.00 -20.20 -6.13
CA PHE A 108 -10.64 -19.04 -5.32
C PHE A 108 -9.95 -19.43 -4.00
N MET A 109 -10.25 -20.59 -3.42
CA MET A 109 -9.53 -21.10 -2.25
C MET A 109 -8.06 -21.35 -2.59
N VAL A 110 -7.77 -22.05 -3.69
CA VAL A 110 -6.39 -22.32 -4.11
C VAL A 110 -5.67 -21.04 -4.52
N VAL A 111 -6.27 -20.24 -5.41
CA VAL A 111 -5.61 -19.07 -5.99
C VAL A 111 -5.50 -17.91 -5.01
N TYR A 112 -6.54 -17.65 -4.22
CA TYR A 112 -6.65 -16.44 -3.43
C TYR A 112 -6.41 -16.68 -1.94
N VAL A 113 -7.04 -17.70 -1.34
CA VAL A 113 -6.89 -17.99 0.10
C VAL A 113 -5.48 -18.49 0.41
N PHE A 114 -4.97 -19.47 -0.36
CA PHE A 114 -3.61 -20.02 -0.20
C PHE A 114 -2.59 -19.34 -1.11
N GLY A 115 -2.95 -18.99 -2.34
CA GLY A 115 -2.01 -18.37 -3.28
C GLY A 115 -1.50 -17.01 -2.82
N THR A 116 -2.32 -16.18 -2.17
CA THR A 116 -1.87 -14.88 -1.62
C THR A 116 -0.77 -15.02 -0.56
N PRO A 117 -0.96 -15.78 0.55
CA PRO A 117 0.09 -15.97 1.54
C PRO A 117 1.30 -16.72 0.97
N ALA A 118 1.10 -17.73 0.12
CA ALA A 118 2.21 -18.44 -0.53
C ALA A 118 3.04 -17.50 -1.42
N PHE A 119 2.39 -16.63 -2.19
CA PHE A 119 3.06 -15.63 -3.02
C PHE A 119 3.86 -14.64 -2.17
N LEU A 120 3.31 -14.18 -1.03
CA LEU A 120 4.03 -13.31 -0.11
C LEU A 120 5.28 -14.00 0.45
N VAL A 121 5.14 -15.21 0.97
CA VAL A 121 6.28 -15.98 1.50
C VAL A 121 7.32 -16.28 0.43
N TRP A 122 6.89 -16.70 -0.76
CA TRP A 122 7.80 -16.95 -1.90
C TRP A 122 8.58 -15.70 -2.29
N LYS A 123 7.90 -14.55 -2.37
CA LYS A 123 8.53 -13.27 -2.70
C LYS A 123 9.51 -12.83 -1.61
N LEU A 124 9.16 -13.04 -0.34
CA LEU A 124 10.06 -12.81 0.80
C LEU A 124 11.30 -13.70 0.73
N TYR A 125 11.12 -14.98 0.45
CA TYR A 125 12.21 -15.95 0.29
C TYR A 125 13.15 -15.56 -0.85
N LYS A 126 12.61 -15.24 -2.03
CA LYS A 126 13.37 -14.76 -3.20
C LYS A 126 14.17 -13.49 -2.91
N MET A 127 13.61 -12.58 -2.12
CA MET A 127 14.31 -11.34 -1.75
C MET A 127 15.51 -11.65 -0.83
N PHE A 128 15.33 -12.55 0.13
CA PHE A 128 16.38 -12.95 1.05
C PHE A 128 17.51 -13.71 0.34
N GLU A 129 17.15 -14.62 -0.58
CA GLU A 129 18.11 -15.38 -1.39
C GLU A 129 19.04 -14.49 -2.24
N ARG A 130 18.54 -13.35 -2.70
CA ARG A 130 19.29 -12.46 -3.60
C ARG A 130 20.17 -11.43 -2.88
N ASP A 131 20.16 -11.41 -1.55
CA ASP A 131 20.80 -10.37 -0.72
C ASP A 131 20.43 -8.94 -1.21
N GLU A 132 19.24 -8.82 -1.81
CA GLU A 132 18.72 -7.61 -2.46
C GLU A 132 18.10 -6.64 -1.45
N GLN A 133 18.27 -6.92 -0.14
CA GLN A 133 17.73 -6.15 0.97
C GLN A 133 18.24 -4.69 0.98
N HIS A 134 19.37 -4.43 0.31
CA HIS A 134 20.03 -3.13 0.24
C HIS A 134 19.80 -2.33 -1.07
N THR A 135 19.18 -2.92 -2.10
CA THR A 135 19.00 -2.20 -3.37
C THR A 135 17.83 -1.20 -3.26
N ARG A 136 18.13 0.10 -3.45
CA ARG A 136 17.17 1.22 -3.36
C ARG A 136 15.89 1.02 -4.18
N ASP A 137 15.99 0.35 -5.32
CA ASP A 137 14.86 0.15 -6.23
C ASP A 137 13.82 -0.82 -5.65
N ASN A 138 14.24 -1.93 -5.01
CA ASN A 138 13.31 -2.92 -4.43
C ASN A 138 12.57 -2.39 -3.20
N LYS A 139 13.22 -1.55 -2.37
CA LYS A 139 12.56 -0.85 -1.26
C LYS A 139 11.45 0.09 -1.72
N ALA A 140 11.62 0.73 -2.89
CA ALA A 140 10.60 1.59 -3.47
C ALA A 140 9.43 0.80 -4.08
N GLN A 141 9.70 -0.38 -4.67
CA GLN A 141 8.63 -1.21 -5.25
C GLN A 141 7.73 -1.86 -4.20
N MET A 142 8.28 -2.14 -3.00
CA MET A 142 7.56 -2.85 -1.94
C MET A 142 7.31 -1.98 -0.73
N GLY A 143 7.48 -0.66 -0.87
CA GLY A 143 7.37 0.30 0.22
C GLY A 143 6.14 0.06 1.09
N TYR A 144 4.97 -0.20 0.50
CA TYR A 144 3.76 -0.43 1.30
C TYR A 144 3.84 -1.63 2.26
N LEU A 145 4.40 -2.76 1.82
CA LEU A 145 4.44 -3.98 2.63
C LEU A 145 5.53 -3.91 3.72
N PHE A 146 6.64 -3.21 3.44
CA PHE A 146 7.84 -3.22 4.29
C PHE A 146 8.03 -1.96 5.12
N LEU A 147 7.51 -0.80 4.69
CA LEU A 147 7.70 0.46 5.43
C LEU A 147 6.93 0.46 6.76
N LYS A 148 5.83 -0.28 6.86
CA LYS A 148 5.06 -0.39 8.11
C LYS A 148 5.72 -1.24 9.19
N TYR A 149 6.68 -2.10 8.83
CA TYR A 149 7.36 -3.01 9.75
C TYR A 149 8.81 -2.61 9.99
N LYS A 150 9.36 -3.01 11.13
CA LYS A 150 10.79 -2.87 11.40
C LYS A 150 11.58 -3.75 10.42
N PRO A 151 12.82 -3.37 10.06
CA PRO A 151 13.65 -4.14 9.12
C PRO A 151 13.88 -5.60 9.53
N GLN A 152 13.82 -5.91 10.82
CA GLN A 152 14.03 -7.26 11.37
C GLN A 152 12.75 -8.12 11.34
N THR A 153 11.57 -7.50 11.21
CA THR A 153 10.25 -8.15 11.33
C THR A 153 9.43 -8.03 10.05
N PHE A 154 10.09 -7.94 8.90
CA PHE A 154 9.45 -7.76 7.60
C PHE A 154 8.49 -8.90 7.21
N TYR A 155 8.69 -10.10 7.76
CA TYR A 155 7.85 -11.28 7.53
C TYR A 155 6.53 -11.23 8.31
N TRP A 156 6.34 -10.22 9.17
CA TRP A 156 5.17 -10.15 10.04
C TRP A 156 3.84 -10.06 9.30
N GLU A 157 3.81 -9.46 8.10
CA GLU A 157 2.59 -9.45 7.28
C GLU A 157 2.11 -10.87 6.95
N ALA A 158 3.05 -11.76 6.63
CA ALA A 158 2.73 -13.15 6.33
C ALA A 158 2.16 -13.85 7.58
N VAL A 159 2.67 -13.53 8.77
CA VAL A 159 2.14 -14.04 10.05
C VAL A 159 0.71 -13.54 10.29
N VAL A 160 0.44 -12.25 10.05
CA VAL A 160 -0.90 -11.67 10.20
C VAL A 160 -1.92 -12.32 9.26
N ILE A 161 -1.55 -12.51 7.99
CA ILE A 161 -2.41 -13.16 7.00
C ILE A 161 -2.61 -14.63 7.35
N ALA A 162 -1.54 -15.36 7.69
CA ALA A 162 -1.64 -16.77 8.09
C ALA A 162 -2.56 -16.96 9.31
N ARG A 163 -2.42 -16.11 10.33
CA ARG A 163 -3.33 -16.07 11.49
C ARG A 163 -4.78 -15.89 11.08
N LYS A 164 -5.06 -14.87 10.26
CA LYS A 164 -6.41 -14.55 9.78
C LYS A 164 -7.01 -15.71 8.96
N SER A 165 -6.24 -16.29 8.04
CA SER A 165 -6.63 -17.47 7.26
C SER A 165 -6.92 -18.66 8.16
N PHE A 166 -6.06 -18.94 9.14
CA PHE A 166 -6.22 -20.05 10.07
C PHE A 166 -7.53 -19.93 10.85
N VAL A 167 -7.82 -18.76 11.42
CA VAL A 167 -9.06 -18.52 12.19
C VAL A 167 -10.29 -18.74 11.30
N VAL A 168 -10.27 -18.23 10.06
CA VAL A 168 -11.39 -18.43 9.13
C VAL A 168 -11.55 -19.91 8.80
N ILE A 169 -10.49 -20.59 8.33
CA ILE A 169 -10.52 -22.01 7.96
C ILE A 169 -11.01 -22.88 9.13
N PHE A 170 -10.43 -22.67 10.32
CA PHE A 170 -10.79 -23.42 11.52
C PHE A 170 -12.27 -23.29 11.86
N ARG A 171 -12.84 -22.08 11.74
CA ARG A 171 -14.28 -21.80 11.94
C ARG A 171 -15.18 -22.64 11.03
N ILE A 172 -14.79 -22.92 9.79
CA ILE A 172 -15.63 -23.71 8.87
C ILE A 172 -15.46 -25.20 9.12
N LEU A 173 -14.24 -25.65 9.40
CA LEU A 173 -13.98 -27.06 9.73
C LEU A 173 -14.70 -27.51 11.00
N THR A 174 -15.01 -26.57 11.91
CA THR A 174 -15.68 -26.81 13.19
C THR A 174 -17.10 -26.25 13.24
N GLN A 175 -17.73 -26.07 12.08
CA GLN A 175 -19.06 -25.44 11.96
C GLN A 175 -20.19 -26.18 12.68
N ASP A 176 -20.04 -27.49 12.91
CA ASP A 176 -21.05 -28.31 13.59
C ASP A 176 -21.38 -27.74 14.97
N PRO A 177 -22.67 -27.66 15.36
CA PRO A 177 -23.10 -27.16 16.68
C PRO A 177 -22.38 -27.82 17.86
N ARG A 178 -22.05 -29.11 17.71
CA ARG A 178 -21.32 -29.92 18.70
C ARG A 178 -19.94 -29.35 19.05
N PHE A 179 -19.30 -28.63 18.13
CA PHE A 179 -17.96 -28.10 18.30
C PHE A 179 -17.93 -26.59 18.58
N HIS A 180 -19.06 -25.90 18.74
CA HIS A 180 -19.07 -24.43 18.90
C HIS A 180 -18.29 -23.95 20.14
N ILE A 181 -18.44 -24.61 21.29
CA ILE A 181 -17.67 -24.27 22.50
C ILE A 181 -16.18 -24.49 22.27
N THR A 182 -15.82 -25.67 21.75
CA THR A 182 -14.44 -26.04 21.41
C THR A 182 -13.82 -25.06 20.42
N GLN A 183 -14.57 -24.66 19.39
CA GLN A 183 -14.16 -23.70 18.37
C GLN A 183 -13.83 -22.34 19.00
N VAL A 184 -14.71 -21.78 19.82
CA VAL A 184 -14.48 -20.49 20.49
C VAL A 184 -13.27 -20.58 21.42
N PHE A 185 -13.15 -21.66 22.19
CA PHE A 185 -12.03 -21.87 23.11
C PHE A 185 -10.67 -21.95 22.39
N PHE A 186 -10.55 -22.75 21.33
CA PHE A 186 -9.29 -22.83 20.57
C PHE A 186 -8.98 -21.53 19.82
N THR A 187 -9.99 -20.83 19.31
CA THR A 187 -9.80 -19.51 18.69
C THR A 187 -9.29 -18.49 19.71
N LEU A 188 -9.85 -18.50 20.93
CA LEU A 188 -9.40 -17.66 22.04
C LEU A 188 -7.93 -17.94 22.39
N LEU A 189 -7.55 -19.21 22.55
CA LEU A 189 -6.18 -19.62 22.83
C LEU A 189 -5.22 -19.15 21.72
N ALA A 190 -5.60 -19.32 20.45
CA ALA A 190 -4.82 -18.85 19.32
C ALA A 190 -4.64 -17.33 19.34
N LEU A 191 -5.69 -16.54 19.58
CA LEU A 191 -5.59 -15.09 19.65
C LEU A 191 -4.75 -14.62 20.84
N MET A 192 -4.86 -15.26 22.01
CA MET A 192 -3.99 -14.97 23.16
C MET A 192 -2.51 -15.24 22.84
N PHE A 193 -2.21 -16.35 22.16
CA PHE A 193 -0.85 -16.66 21.70
C PHE A 193 -0.33 -15.58 20.74
N PHE A 194 -1.12 -15.19 19.73
CA PHE A 194 -0.71 -14.15 18.78
C PHE A 194 -0.60 -12.77 19.41
N LEU A 195 -1.40 -12.45 20.43
CA LEU A 195 -1.25 -11.23 21.23
C LEU A 195 0.07 -11.25 22.01
N GLY A 196 0.41 -12.37 22.65
CA GLY A 196 1.70 -12.53 23.34
C GLY A 196 2.90 -12.38 22.40
N LEU A 197 2.82 -12.99 21.21
CA LEU A 197 3.84 -12.82 20.16
C LEU A 197 3.95 -11.36 19.71
N HIS A 198 2.82 -10.69 19.47
CA HIS A 198 2.80 -9.29 19.04
C HIS A 198 3.40 -8.35 20.09
N LEU A 199 3.07 -8.55 21.37
CA LEU A 199 3.63 -7.77 22.48
C LEU A 199 5.14 -7.98 22.67
N SER A 200 5.62 -9.20 22.39
CA SER A 200 7.04 -9.55 22.49
C SER A 200 7.85 -8.98 21.34
N VAL A 201 7.32 -9.05 20.12
CA VAL A 201 8.06 -8.68 18.90
C VAL A 201 7.93 -7.19 18.57
N LYS A 202 6.77 -6.56 18.84
CA LYS A 202 6.45 -5.17 18.46
C LYS A 202 6.89 -4.85 17.03
N PRO A 203 6.29 -5.54 16.03
CA PRO A 203 6.79 -5.63 14.67
C PRO A 203 6.65 -4.34 13.88
N TYR A 204 5.69 -3.47 14.22
CA TYR A 204 5.45 -2.24 13.46
C TYR A 204 6.55 -1.22 13.75
N ALA A 205 6.91 -0.44 12.73
CA ALA A 205 7.92 0.61 12.82
C ALA A 205 7.45 1.74 13.75
N GLU A 206 6.16 2.06 13.73
CA GLU A 206 5.54 3.05 14.61
C GLU A 206 4.90 2.38 15.83
N ASP A 207 5.20 2.91 17.02
CA ASP A 207 4.63 2.39 18.27
C ASP A 207 3.11 2.55 18.35
N ARG A 208 2.55 3.55 17.66
CA ARG A 208 1.11 3.75 17.56
C ARG A 208 0.41 2.60 16.86
N LEU A 209 0.97 2.10 15.75
CA LEU A 209 0.47 0.90 15.06
C LEU A 209 0.59 -0.35 15.95
N ASN A 210 1.67 -0.48 16.73
CA ASN A 210 1.79 -1.56 17.71
C ASN A 210 0.67 -1.50 18.76
N ARG A 211 0.35 -0.31 19.29
CA ARG A 211 -0.77 -0.12 20.24
C ARG A 211 -2.11 -0.44 19.62
N LEU A 212 -2.37 -0.01 18.37
CA LEU A 212 -3.63 -0.28 17.68
C LEU A 212 -3.85 -1.77 17.44
N GLU A 213 -2.84 -2.50 17.01
CA GLU A 213 -2.93 -3.96 16.86
C GLU A 213 -3.14 -4.64 18.22
N THR A 214 -2.47 -4.19 19.28
CA THR A 214 -2.68 -4.71 20.64
C THR A 214 -4.13 -4.52 21.11
N VAL A 215 -4.67 -3.31 20.95
CA VAL A 215 -6.05 -2.99 21.34
C VAL A 215 -7.04 -3.80 20.51
N SER A 216 -6.84 -3.88 19.19
CA SER A 216 -7.68 -4.69 18.29
C SER A 216 -7.67 -6.17 18.67
N LEU A 217 -6.50 -6.76 18.97
CA LEU A 217 -6.43 -8.16 19.41
C LEU A 217 -7.08 -8.38 20.78
N ALA A 218 -6.88 -7.46 21.73
CA ALA A 218 -7.53 -7.52 23.04
C ALA A 218 -9.06 -7.43 22.93
N ASP A 219 -9.57 -6.58 22.02
CA ASP A 219 -10.99 -6.45 21.72
C ASP A 219 -11.58 -7.75 21.17
N ASN A 220 -10.92 -8.36 20.19
CA ASN A 220 -11.33 -9.66 19.66
C ASN A 220 -11.34 -10.75 20.74
N ILE A 221 -10.36 -10.75 21.65
CA ILE A 221 -10.33 -11.66 22.79
C ILE A 221 -11.52 -11.43 23.73
N LEU A 222 -11.82 -10.17 24.06
CA LEU A 222 -12.95 -9.82 24.94
C LEU A 222 -14.29 -10.27 24.34
N VAL A 223 -14.49 -10.06 23.04
CA VAL A 223 -15.69 -10.53 22.33
C VAL A 223 -15.80 -12.06 22.37
N LEU A 224 -14.69 -12.78 22.18
CA LEU A 224 -14.69 -14.25 22.27
C LEU A 224 -14.94 -14.76 23.70
N VAL A 225 -14.45 -14.06 24.73
CA VAL A 225 -14.75 -14.40 26.13
C VAL A 225 -16.24 -14.26 26.40
N LEU A 226 -16.87 -13.16 25.97
CA LEU A 226 -18.33 -12.98 26.09
C LEU A 226 -19.11 -14.04 25.30
N ALA A 227 -18.65 -14.38 24.10
CA ALA A 227 -19.25 -15.45 23.30
C ALA A 227 -19.19 -16.81 24.01
N LEU A 228 -18.07 -17.13 24.66
CA LEU A 228 -17.93 -18.36 25.44
C LEU A 228 -18.87 -18.39 26.65
N LEU A 229 -19.00 -17.27 27.37
CA LEU A 229 -19.93 -17.14 28.50
C LEU A 229 -21.39 -17.31 28.05
N TYR A 230 -21.74 -16.75 26.90
CA TYR A 230 -23.06 -16.91 26.29
C TYR A 230 -23.34 -18.37 25.93
N LEU A 231 -22.41 -19.04 25.21
CA LEU A 231 -22.57 -20.43 24.79
C LEU A 231 -22.66 -21.41 25.96
N ASN A 232 -21.87 -21.20 27.02
CA ASN A 232 -21.90 -22.06 28.20
C ASN A 232 -23.22 -21.97 28.97
N ARG A 233 -23.94 -20.84 28.87
CA ARG A 233 -25.17 -20.58 29.64
C ARG A 233 -26.45 -20.84 28.86
N GLY A 234 -26.39 -20.82 27.52
CA GLY A 234 -27.52 -21.21 26.66
C GLY A 234 -27.97 -22.67 26.82
N GLY A 235 -27.18 -23.52 27.49
CA GLY A 235 -27.56 -24.89 27.84
C GLY A 235 -28.57 -25.02 28.99
N ASP A 236 -28.71 -24.00 29.84
CA ASP A 236 -29.45 -24.09 31.12
C ASP A 236 -30.83 -23.39 31.10
N GLY A 237 -31.43 -23.14 29.93
CA GLY A 237 -32.74 -22.47 29.85
C GLY A 237 -32.68 -20.98 30.21
N SER A 238 -31.76 -20.25 29.59
CA SER A 238 -31.54 -18.82 29.82
C SER A 238 -32.79 -17.97 29.55
N SER A 239 -33.11 -17.06 30.47
CA SER A 239 -34.06 -15.96 30.25
C SER A 239 -33.58 -15.03 29.12
N ASP A 240 -34.48 -14.67 28.20
CA ASP A 240 -34.21 -13.78 27.04
C ASP A 240 -33.48 -12.48 27.43
N ASP A 241 -33.75 -11.97 28.64
CA ASP A 241 -33.11 -10.77 29.19
C ASP A 241 -31.58 -10.87 29.27
N LEU A 242 -31.04 -12.04 29.65
CA LEU A 242 -29.60 -12.24 29.77
C LEU A 242 -28.90 -12.30 28.41
N ALA A 243 -29.56 -12.92 27.42
CA ALA A 243 -29.07 -12.95 26.04
C ALA A 243 -28.98 -11.52 25.46
N ASN A 244 -30.00 -10.70 25.73
CA ASN A 244 -30.01 -9.29 25.36
C ASN A 244 -28.87 -8.52 26.04
N VAL A 245 -28.60 -8.75 27.33
CA VAL A 245 -27.47 -8.13 28.03
C VAL A 245 -26.13 -8.46 27.35
N PHE A 246 -25.87 -9.73 27.03
CA PHE A 246 -24.64 -10.11 26.33
C PHE A 246 -24.55 -9.47 24.94
N ALA A 247 -25.65 -9.43 24.19
CA ALA A 247 -25.69 -8.76 22.89
C ALA A 247 -25.38 -7.27 23.00
N PHE A 248 -25.97 -6.55 23.96
CA PHE A 248 -25.67 -5.14 24.21
C PHE A 248 -24.22 -4.91 24.62
N MET A 249 -23.64 -5.79 25.45
CA MET A 249 -22.24 -5.72 25.84
C MET A 249 -21.31 -5.86 24.63
N VAL A 250 -21.58 -6.83 23.74
CA VAL A 250 -20.81 -7.01 22.49
C VAL A 250 -20.94 -5.78 21.60
N ILE A 251 -22.16 -5.27 21.40
CA ILE A 251 -22.39 -4.05 20.59
C ILE A 251 -21.62 -2.87 21.18
N PHE A 252 -21.68 -2.67 22.50
CA PHE A 252 -20.96 -1.60 23.18
C PHE A 252 -19.44 -1.69 22.96
N ILE A 253 -18.87 -2.88 23.14
CA ILE A 253 -17.44 -3.14 22.90
C ILE A 253 -17.06 -2.82 21.46
N VAL A 254 -17.84 -3.29 20.48
CA VAL A 254 -17.61 -3.01 19.06
C VAL A 254 -17.70 -1.52 18.76
N VAL A 255 -18.67 -0.80 19.31
CA VAL A 255 -18.80 0.65 19.15
C VAL A 255 -17.58 1.37 19.72
N VAL A 256 -17.12 1.00 20.91
CA VAL A 256 -15.92 1.57 21.52
C VAL A 256 -14.69 1.30 20.66
N ALA A 257 -14.51 0.08 20.16
CA ALA A 257 -13.39 -0.27 19.27
C ALA A 257 -13.41 0.57 17.98
N VAL A 258 -14.59 0.74 17.38
CA VAL A 258 -14.78 1.58 16.19
C VAL A 258 -14.42 3.04 16.48
N VAL A 259 -14.89 3.60 17.60
CA VAL A 259 -14.55 4.98 18.02
C VAL A 259 -13.04 5.14 18.23
N GLN A 260 -12.38 4.17 18.86
CA GLN A 260 -10.92 4.18 19.05
C GLN A 260 -10.16 4.16 17.73
N LEU A 261 -10.61 3.37 16.75
CA LEU A 261 -10.03 3.35 15.40
C LEU A 261 -10.25 4.67 14.65
N PHE A 262 -11.43 5.26 14.76
CA PHE A 262 -11.72 6.57 14.17
C PHE A 262 -10.89 7.68 14.82
N ALA A 263 -10.76 7.69 16.14
CA ALA A 263 -9.92 8.66 16.85
C ALA A 263 -8.45 8.54 16.41
N ALA A 264 -7.90 7.32 16.34
CA ALA A 264 -6.53 7.11 15.91
C ALA A 264 -6.28 7.51 14.44
N SER A 265 -7.23 7.22 13.54
CA SER A 265 -7.11 7.66 12.15
C SER A 265 -7.24 9.18 12.00
N ALA A 266 -8.10 9.83 12.80
CA ALA A 266 -8.22 11.27 12.84
C ALA A 266 -6.93 11.94 13.33
N GLU A 267 -6.31 11.43 14.40
CA GLU A 267 -5.02 11.91 14.89
C GLU A 267 -3.95 11.87 13.78
N GLU A 268 -3.87 10.77 13.03
CA GLU A 268 -2.91 10.62 11.92
C GLU A 268 -3.14 11.66 10.83
N PHE A 269 -4.41 11.87 10.48
CA PHE A 269 -4.78 12.83 9.46
C PHE A 269 -4.45 14.26 9.91
N THR A 270 -4.69 14.59 11.18
CA THR A 270 -4.36 15.89 11.75
C THR A 270 -2.86 16.16 11.79
N GLU A 271 -2.01 15.15 12.04
CA GLU A 271 -0.56 15.27 11.97
C GLU A 271 -0.05 15.45 10.53
N MET A 272 -0.72 14.81 9.56
CA MET A 272 -0.35 14.89 8.15
C MET A 272 -0.74 16.24 7.50
N LEU A 273 -1.82 16.85 7.95
CA LEU A 273 -2.39 18.09 7.40
C LEU A 273 -1.40 19.28 7.33
N PRO A 274 -0.68 19.65 8.42
CA PRO A 274 0.30 20.73 8.37
C PRO A 274 1.51 20.39 7.48
N PHE A 275 1.89 19.11 7.37
CA PHE A 275 2.96 18.68 6.46
C PHE A 275 2.57 18.84 4.99
N LEU A 276 1.33 18.48 4.63
CA LEU A 276 0.77 18.71 3.30
C LEU A 276 0.69 20.21 2.99
N HIS A 277 0.23 21.02 3.94
CA HIS A 277 0.17 22.47 3.79
C HIS A 277 1.56 23.08 3.57
N HIS A 278 2.55 22.68 4.37
CA HIS A 278 3.92 23.17 4.26
C HIS A 278 4.61 22.73 2.97
N SER A 279 4.45 21.47 2.55
CA SER A 279 5.03 20.95 1.31
C SER A 279 4.43 21.60 0.07
N HIS A 280 3.12 21.86 0.06
CA HIS A 280 2.45 22.58 -1.02
C HIS A 280 2.91 24.05 -1.08
N LEU A 281 2.99 24.74 0.05
CA LEU A 281 3.51 26.12 0.13
C LEU A 281 4.97 26.20 -0.32
N LYS A 282 5.81 25.24 0.07
CA LYS A 282 7.21 25.17 -0.36
C LYS A 282 7.31 24.92 -1.86
N GLY A 283 6.49 24.01 -2.40
CA GLY A 283 6.39 23.77 -3.84
C GLY A 283 5.99 25.02 -4.64
N LEU A 284 5.01 25.78 -4.14
CA LEU A 284 4.59 27.06 -4.72
C LEU A 284 5.70 28.12 -4.65
N LYS A 285 6.37 28.26 -3.51
CA LYS A 285 7.52 29.17 -3.36
C LYS A 285 8.66 28.80 -4.32
N ASP A 286 9.00 27.52 -4.44
CA ASP A 286 10.05 27.04 -5.33
C ASP A 286 9.68 27.18 -6.81
N ALA A 287 8.39 27.06 -7.16
CA ALA A 287 7.89 27.33 -8.50
C ALA A 287 7.96 28.84 -8.83
N ALA A 288 7.53 29.70 -7.91
CA ALA A 288 7.63 31.15 -8.06
C ALA A 288 9.08 31.60 -8.25
N ARG A 289 10.01 31.15 -7.38
CA ARG A 289 11.44 31.47 -7.46
C ARG A 289 12.06 31.05 -8.79
N ARG A 290 11.67 29.88 -9.33
CA ARG A 290 12.09 29.40 -10.65
C ARG A 290 11.59 30.31 -11.77
N ASN A 291 10.34 30.75 -11.73
CA ASN A 291 9.79 31.68 -12.72
C ASN A 291 10.48 33.04 -12.67
N THR A 292 10.68 33.62 -11.48
CA THR A 292 11.40 34.90 -11.31
C THR A 292 12.83 34.81 -11.84
N SER A 293 13.55 33.70 -11.56
CA SER A 293 14.91 33.51 -12.06
C SER A 293 15.01 33.30 -13.58
N ARG A 294 13.93 32.87 -14.24
CA ARG A 294 13.85 32.77 -15.71
C ARG A 294 13.60 34.14 -16.32
N ALA A 295 12.66 34.91 -15.76
CA ALA A 295 12.37 36.28 -16.20
C ALA A 295 13.60 37.19 -16.06
N LEU A 296 14.31 37.12 -14.93
CA LEU A 296 15.54 37.88 -14.70
C LEU A 296 16.64 37.53 -15.72
N ARG A 297 16.79 36.24 -16.04
CA ARG A 297 17.75 35.77 -17.06
C ARG A 297 17.38 36.22 -18.47
N GLN A 298 16.09 36.32 -18.80
CA GLN A 298 15.65 36.90 -20.06
C GLN A 298 15.95 38.39 -20.12
N CYS A 299 15.66 39.14 -19.05
CA CYS A 299 15.98 40.58 -18.99
C CYS A 299 17.49 40.84 -19.11
N LEU A 300 18.32 40.05 -18.42
CA LEU A 300 19.79 40.14 -18.53
C LEU A 300 20.30 39.80 -19.93
N LYS A 301 19.66 38.86 -20.64
CA LYS A 301 20.00 38.57 -22.04
C LYS A 301 19.63 39.73 -22.96
N PHE A 302 18.47 40.35 -22.75
CA PHE A 302 18.03 41.52 -23.51
C PHE A 302 18.95 42.73 -23.29
N ALA A 303 19.32 43.01 -22.03
CA ALA A 303 20.23 44.11 -21.71
C ALA A 303 21.62 43.89 -22.33
N LYS A 304 22.10 42.64 -22.34
CA LYS A 304 23.38 42.30 -22.97
C LYS A 304 23.35 42.44 -24.49
N THR A 305 22.24 42.07 -25.14
CA THR A 305 22.08 42.30 -26.59
C THR A 305 22.04 43.79 -26.94
N GLU A 306 21.42 44.64 -26.12
CA GLU A 306 21.47 46.09 -26.31
C GLU A 306 22.88 46.68 -26.15
N GLU A 307 23.64 46.23 -25.14
CA GLU A 307 25.04 46.65 -24.97
C GLU A 307 25.92 46.21 -26.15
N ASP A 308 25.74 44.98 -26.63
CA ASP A 308 26.48 44.45 -27.79
C ASP A 308 26.12 45.22 -29.09
N GLU A 309 24.84 45.59 -29.29
CA GLU A 309 24.39 46.42 -30.41
C GLU A 309 24.90 47.87 -30.32
N ALA A 310 24.91 48.47 -29.14
CA ALA A 310 25.43 49.82 -28.91
C ALA A 310 26.96 49.89 -29.11
N ALA A 311 27.70 48.86 -28.68
CA ALA A 311 29.14 48.74 -28.92
C ALA A 311 29.47 48.57 -30.41
N ALA A 312 28.64 47.82 -31.15
CA ALA A 312 28.79 47.67 -32.60
C ALA A 312 28.51 48.98 -33.36
N ALA A 313 27.55 49.79 -32.90
CA ALA A 313 27.25 51.10 -33.48
C ALA A 313 28.36 52.14 -33.20
N GLY A 314 29.02 52.08 -32.04
CA GLY A 314 30.13 52.97 -31.67
C GLY A 314 31.43 52.71 -32.45
N ALA A 315 31.64 51.50 -32.97
CA ALA A 315 32.84 51.13 -33.72
C ALA A 315 32.82 51.53 -35.22
N GLY A 316 31.71 52.12 -35.70
CA GLY A 316 31.51 52.48 -37.12
C GLY A 316 31.98 53.88 -37.55
N GLY A 317 32.60 54.68 -36.68
CA GLY A 317 33.02 56.05 -37.00
C GLY A 317 34.28 56.15 -37.88
N ARG A 318 34.12 56.27 -39.20
CA ARG A 318 35.20 56.63 -40.15
C ARG A 318 35.49 58.16 -40.12
N PRO A 319 36.76 58.60 -40.28
CA PRO A 319 37.11 60.01 -40.42
C PRO A 319 37.08 60.45 -41.90
N GLY A 320 36.55 61.64 -42.22
CA GLY A 320 36.71 62.20 -43.57
C GLY A 320 35.83 63.39 -43.95
N GLY A 321 36.38 64.60 -43.81
CA GLY A 321 36.53 65.52 -44.94
C GLY A 321 35.36 66.41 -45.42
N SER A 322 35.66 67.71 -45.41
CA SER A 322 35.24 68.78 -46.34
C SER A 322 33.94 69.57 -46.07
N ALA A 323 34.15 70.87 -45.85
CA ALA A 323 33.17 71.95 -46.01
C ALA A 323 32.77 72.13 -47.50
N PRO A 324 31.63 72.78 -47.81
CA PRO A 324 31.77 74.18 -48.25
C PRO A 324 30.62 75.16 -47.87
N SER A 325 31.06 76.42 -47.81
CA SER A 325 30.44 77.75 -47.98
C SER A 325 28.94 78.02 -48.23
N ARG A 326 28.52 79.15 -47.63
CA ARG A 326 27.75 80.31 -48.17
C ARG A 326 26.20 80.30 -48.17
N ARG A 327 25.68 81.31 -47.43
CA ARG A 327 24.88 82.50 -47.85
C ARG A 327 23.51 82.68 -47.17
N ARG A 328 23.34 83.90 -46.66
CA ARG A 328 22.12 84.66 -46.31
C ARG A 328 20.92 84.39 -47.24
N SER A 329 19.70 84.37 -46.70
CA SER A 329 18.78 85.53 -46.73
C SER A 329 17.49 85.28 -45.93
N SER A 330 17.00 86.35 -45.32
CA SER A 330 15.67 86.60 -44.77
C SER A 330 14.50 86.18 -45.66
N ALA A 331 13.45 85.65 -45.06
CA ALA A 331 12.09 86.21 -45.03
C ALA A 331 11.28 85.47 -43.96
#